data_AF-A0A8T5TP26-F1
#
_entry.id   AF-A0A8T5TP26-F1
#
_cell.length_a   1.000
_cell.length_b   1.000
_cell.length_c   1.000
_cell.angle_alpha   90.00
_cell.angle_beta   90.00
_cell.angle_gamma   90.00
#
_symmetry.space_group_name_H-M   'P 1'
#
loop_
_entity.id
_entity.type
_entity.pdbx_description
1 polymer ?
#
loop_
_entity_poly.entity_id
_entity_poly.type
_entity_poly.pdbx_seq_one_letter_code
_entity_poly.pdbx_strand_id
1 'polypeptide(L)'
;MSDIIINEESNLKKKVWKIINIIQSNQLFIHSKNLDIKYYPEGKKRIEKKILPEILTICILNALVPNSAILLIGGHGGGKSSLVKLLGRMFTSKSLADIENAIVRGHPQLTEEKLVGTLRLGKLMKDGVEEVIWKSFIIEFWKIIDEVNRLTPYTQDILLSLLAEGTVKYYDSVYNIDKFCLYGTINPQDIGTFKLSKPFLDRFGISIPISMPASQDLKLILTGKDEKYSGYDESIQVPGILKIDELMEIWYQVNQIQIKEDANNYIHAIVREYTLCDRIEKGHNNKLKPSTGLCSGCHFNTNQNVCNKIDTILSVRVAKDLLRYSRALAWLLNIKLIDVLIVNIIAPYVIAHRSEYSEREIEKAPYWGDKYFFTKELLSLIQNKFIKRKICYEITSNFRNGIQNEEELNELKKFRTNDLIVKYDLYPFIERINNKKYSNLAQKIHNASKNGLIDELGKIRNMILNNIELPNRADLIHWCNRELYHQTVTNYIFKYSYWKEIWADIAIEFPNLDALIKDAFQKRQTKQIRTEDLLIEINVTGTKEESLVNIQISGGSDALKLKSILENSEYIQK
;
A
#
# COMPACT_ATOMS: atom_id res chain seq x y z
N MET A 1 -24.71 2.91 -20.42
CA MET A 1 -24.65 3.55 -19.08
C MET A 1 -23.76 2.82 -18.07
N SER A 2 -23.52 1.50 -18.22
CA SER A 2 -22.20 0.89 -17.91
C SER A 2 -21.03 1.71 -18.50
N ASP A 3 -21.32 2.40 -19.61
CA ASP A 3 -20.46 3.42 -20.20
C ASP A 3 -20.10 4.58 -19.26
N ILE A 4 -20.89 4.98 -18.24
CA ILE A 4 -20.53 6.12 -17.39
C ILE A 4 -19.36 5.74 -16.46
N ILE A 5 -19.45 4.59 -15.77
CA ILE A 5 -18.40 4.10 -14.85
C ILE A 5 -17.13 3.74 -15.64
N ILE A 6 -17.28 3.05 -16.78
CA ILE A 6 -16.14 2.73 -17.66
C ILE A 6 -15.51 4.01 -18.23
N ASN A 7 -16.32 5.02 -18.57
CA ASN A 7 -15.84 6.29 -19.10
C ASN A 7 -15.19 7.16 -18.01
N GLU A 8 -15.66 7.12 -16.76
CA GLU A 8 -15.03 7.82 -15.62
C GLU A 8 -13.70 7.17 -15.20
N GLU A 9 -13.64 5.84 -15.04
CA GLU A 9 -12.37 5.14 -14.78
C GLU A 9 -11.36 5.41 -15.91
N SER A 10 -11.81 5.30 -17.16
CA SER A 10 -10.99 5.62 -18.34
C SER A 10 -10.54 7.07 -18.34
N ASN A 11 -11.37 8.01 -17.91
CA ASN A 11 -11.04 9.44 -17.84
C ASN A 11 -10.01 9.75 -16.75
N LEU A 12 -10.18 9.24 -15.53
CA LEU A 12 -9.23 9.43 -14.42
C LEU A 12 -7.85 8.85 -14.77
N LYS A 13 -7.82 7.67 -15.38
CA LYS A 13 -6.59 7.04 -15.86
C LYS A 13 -5.94 7.87 -16.97
N LYS A 14 -6.71 8.36 -17.95
CA LYS A 14 -6.23 9.29 -18.99
C LYS A 14 -5.61 10.56 -18.39
N LYS A 15 -6.20 11.11 -17.32
CA LYS A 15 -5.63 12.25 -16.59
C LYS A 15 -4.27 11.93 -15.97
N VAL A 16 -4.12 10.78 -15.31
CA VAL A 16 -2.81 10.36 -14.77
C VAL A 16 -1.78 10.14 -15.88
N TRP A 17 -2.16 9.55 -17.01
CA TRP A 17 -1.28 9.45 -18.19
C TRP A 17 -0.92 10.82 -18.77
N LYS A 18 -1.85 11.78 -18.74
CA LYS A 18 -1.59 13.17 -19.16
C LYS A 18 -0.52 13.82 -18.27
N ILE A 19 -0.51 13.55 -16.96
CA ILE A 19 0.55 14.01 -16.03
C ILE A 19 1.92 13.48 -16.48
N ILE A 20 2.01 12.17 -16.75
CA ILE A 20 3.27 11.54 -17.23
C ILE A 20 3.74 12.22 -18.52
N ASN A 21 2.83 12.35 -19.49
CA ASN A 21 3.15 12.91 -20.80
C ASN A 21 3.59 14.36 -20.71
N ILE A 22 2.95 15.21 -19.90
CA ILE A 22 3.31 16.62 -19.76
C ILE A 22 4.70 16.77 -19.13
N ILE A 23 4.99 16.00 -18.08
CA ILE A 23 6.31 16.07 -17.43
C ILE A 23 7.42 15.67 -18.41
N GLN A 24 7.18 14.65 -19.24
CA GLN A 24 8.14 14.22 -20.25
C GLN A 24 8.24 15.20 -21.43
N SER A 25 7.11 15.66 -21.99
CA SER A 25 7.08 16.52 -23.18
C SER A 25 7.65 17.90 -22.91
N ASN A 26 7.37 18.44 -21.72
CA ASN A 26 7.87 19.74 -21.30
C ASN A 26 9.25 19.64 -20.63
N GLN A 27 9.82 18.42 -20.56
CA GLN A 27 11.13 18.15 -19.98
C GLN A 27 11.29 18.71 -18.55
N LEU A 28 10.19 18.73 -17.78
CA LEU A 28 10.18 19.29 -16.43
C LEU A 28 10.99 18.46 -15.43
N PHE A 29 11.26 17.20 -15.78
CA PHE A 29 12.15 16.33 -15.03
C PHE A 29 12.86 15.39 -15.99
N ILE A 30 14.20 15.52 -16.05
CA ILE A 30 15.00 14.82 -17.05
C ILE A 30 15.90 13.80 -16.36
N HIS A 31 15.54 12.52 -16.46
CA HIS A 31 16.37 11.37 -16.11
C HIS A 31 16.12 10.24 -17.10
N SER A 32 17.20 9.66 -17.61
CA SER A 32 17.18 8.60 -18.63
C SER A 32 16.85 7.19 -18.11
N LYS A 33 16.68 7.01 -16.79
CA LYS A 33 16.47 5.68 -16.21
C LYS A 33 15.05 5.18 -16.42
N ASN A 34 14.97 4.01 -17.05
CA ASN A 34 13.73 3.36 -17.44
C ASN A 34 13.33 2.25 -16.45
N LEU A 35 12.03 2.16 -16.20
CA LEU A 35 11.39 1.04 -15.53
C LEU A 35 10.83 0.09 -16.59
N ASP A 36 11.45 -1.08 -16.67
CA ASP A 36 11.01 -2.18 -17.52
C ASP A 36 9.89 -2.96 -16.83
N ILE A 37 8.68 -2.84 -17.38
CA ILE A 37 7.48 -3.48 -16.84
C ILE A 37 7.11 -4.65 -17.74
N LYS A 38 7.19 -5.86 -17.19
CA LYS A 38 6.69 -7.09 -17.82
C LYS A 38 5.39 -7.50 -17.14
N TYR A 39 4.34 -7.74 -17.91
CA TYR A 39 3.03 -8.10 -17.37
C TYR A 39 2.22 -8.96 -18.34
N TYR A 40 1.18 -9.62 -17.82
CA TYR A 40 0.16 -10.26 -18.64
C TYR A 40 -1.01 -9.30 -18.87
N PRO A 41 -1.30 -8.91 -20.12
CA PRO A 41 -2.46 -8.11 -20.47
C PRO A 41 -3.75 -8.86 -20.15
N GLU A 42 -4.83 -8.11 -19.94
CA GLU A 42 -6.15 -8.70 -19.72
C GLU A 42 -6.55 -9.61 -20.89
N GLY A 43 -6.95 -10.85 -20.57
CA GLY A 43 -7.37 -11.85 -21.57
C GLY A 43 -6.24 -12.48 -22.40
N LYS A 44 -4.97 -12.09 -22.22
CA LYS A 44 -3.83 -12.62 -23.00
C LYS A 44 -2.89 -13.47 -22.15
N LYS A 45 -2.44 -14.59 -22.71
CA LYS A 45 -1.40 -15.46 -22.11
C LYS A 45 0.04 -15.04 -22.45
N ARG A 46 0.21 -14.04 -23.32
CA ARG A 46 1.53 -13.55 -23.75
C ARG A 46 1.97 -12.39 -22.88
N ILE A 47 3.23 -12.43 -22.45
CA ILE A 47 3.87 -11.33 -21.72
C ILE A 47 4.06 -10.14 -22.67
N GLU A 48 3.60 -8.97 -22.26
CA GLU A 48 3.90 -7.68 -22.90
C GLU A 48 4.97 -6.94 -22.09
N LYS A 49 5.74 -6.09 -22.77
CA LYS A 49 6.73 -5.21 -22.16
C LYS A 49 6.30 -3.76 -22.37
N LYS A 50 6.25 -2.98 -21.30
CA LYS A 50 6.07 -1.53 -21.33
C LYS A 50 7.25 -0.87 -20.62
N ILE A 51 7.69 0.27 -21.13
CA ILE A 51 8.82 1.01 -20.58
C ILE A 51 8.27 2.36 -20.11
N LEU A 52 8.52 2.72 -18.86
CA LEU A 52 8.13 4.01 -18.28
C LEU A 52 9.31 4.68 -17.58
N PRO A 53 9.30 6.00 -17.39
CA PRO A 53 10.37 6.68 -16.63
C PRO A 53 10.30 6.24 -15.17
N GLU A 54 11.39 5.67 -14.65
CA GLU A 54 11.39 4.98 -13.36
C GLU A 54 11.00 5.91 -12.21
N ILE A 55 11.73 7.01 -12.05
CA ILE A 55 11.55 7.93 -10.92
C ILE A 55 10.14 8.54 -10.92
N LEU A 56 9.69 9.02 -12.09
CA LEU A 56 8.36 9.60 -12.24
C LEU A 56 7.25 8.58 -11.93
N THR A 57 7.39 7.35 -12.44
CA THR A 57 6.40 6.30 -12.22
C THR A 57 6.29 6.00 -10.73
N ILE A 58 7.40 5.78 -10.02
CA ILE A 58 7.38 5.48 -8.58
C ILE A 58 6.81 6.65 -7.77
N CYS A 59 7.11 7.90 -8.13
CA CYS A 59 6.52 9.08 -7.48
C CYS A 59 5.01 9.18 -7.70
N ILE A 60 4.52 8.82 -8.89
CA ILE A 60 3.08 8.76 -9.19
C ILE A 60 2.41 7.63 -8.41
N LEU A 61 3.03 6.44 -8.32
CA LEU A 61 2.47 5.34 -7.55
C LEU A 61 2.25 5.73 -6.07
N ASN A 62 3.10 6.57 -5.49
CA ASN A 62 2.87 7.15 -4.17
C ASN A 62 1.58 7.98 -4.10
N ALA A 63 1.30 8.82 -5.09
CA ALA A 63 0.06 9.60 -5.14
C ALA A 63 -1.19 8.72 -5.28
N LEU A 64 -1.08 7.56 -5.95
CA LEU A 64 -2.18 6.62 -6.15
C LEU A 64 -2.49 5.73 -4.93
N VAL A 65 -1.75 5.89 -3.82
CA VAL A 65 -1.96 5.16 -2.58
C VAL A 65 -2.31 6.16 -1.47
N PRO A 66 -3.39 5.93 -0.69
CA PRO A 66 -3.75 6.81 0.41
C PRO A 66 -2.79 6.68 1.60
N ASN A 67 -2.55 7.79 2.31
CA ASN A 67 -1.71 7.85 3.51
C ASN A 67 -0.32 7.27 3.25
N SER A 68 0.20 7.58 2.07
CA SER A 68 1.46 7.07 1.56
C SER A 68 2.61 8.02 1.88
N ALA A 69 3.80 7.44 1.94
CA ALA A 69 5.04 8.18 2.11
C ALA A 69 6.13 7.56 1.23
N ILE A 70 6.80 8.39 0.44
CA ILE A 70 7.94 7.98 -0.42
C ILE A 70 9.24 8.67 0.03
N LEU A 71 10.37 7.96 -0.07
CA LEU A 71 11.71 8.54 0.06
C LEU A 71 12.43 8.64 -1.28
N LEU A 72 12.81 9.87 -1.65
CA LEU A 72 13.64 10.18 -2.81
C LEU A 72 15.09 10.35 -2.35
N ILE A 73 15.93 9.34 -2.60
CA ILE A 73 17.30 9.27 -2.06
C ILE A 73 18.30 9.64 -3.15
N GLY A 74 19.05 10.74 -3.01
CA GLY A 74 20.07 11.12 -3.99
C GLY A 74 20.78 12.42 -3.66
N GLY A 75 21.89 12.70 -4.34
CA GLY A 75 22.69 13.92 -4.13
C GLY A 75 21.97 15.24 -4.44
N HIS A 76 22.56 16.36 -4.07
CA HIS A 76 22.04 17.70 -4.42
C HIS A 76 21.93 17.88 -5.94
N GLY A 77 20.94 18.66 -6.40
CA GLY A 77 20.78 18.97 -7.83
C GLY A 77 20.05 17.91 -8.66
N GLY A 78 19.63 16.78 -8.09
CA GLY A 78 18.88 15.73 -8.81
C GLY A 78 17.40 16.06 -9.13
N GLY A 79 16.97 17.32 -9.05
CA GLY A 79 15.59 17.74 -9.37
C GLY A 79 14.48 17.17 -8.47
N LYS A 80 14.84 16.54 -7.33
CA LYS A 80 13.93 15.78 -6.45
C LYS A 80 12.77 16.64 -5.94
N SER A 81 13.08 17.76 -5.29
CA SER A 81 12.08 18.66 -4.70
C SER A 81 11.25 19.33 -5.79
N SER A 82 11.85 19.70 -6.93
CA SER A 82 11.14 20.28 -8.07
C SER A 82 10.08 19.32 -8.63
N LEU A 83 10.45 18.08 -8.91
CA LEU A 83 9.50 17.06 -9.40
C LEU A 83 8.28 16.92 -8.48
N VAL A 84 8.52 16.82 -7.18
CA VAL A 84 7.45 16.63 -6.19
C VAL A 84 6.51 17.85 -6.13
N LYS A 85 7.03 19.08 -6.27
CA LYS A 85 6.20 20.29 -6.32
C LYS A 85 5.28 20.30 -7.54
N LEU A 86 5.84 19.97 -8.71
CA LEU A 86 5.11 19.91 -9.98
C LEU A 86 4.00 18.84 -9.93
N LEU A 87 4.32 17.66 -9.41
CA LEU A 87 3.33 16.61 -9.18
C LEU A 87 2.25 17.08 -8.20
N GLY A 88 2.61 17.76 -7.11
CA GLY A 88 1.64 18.29 -6.14
C GLY A 88 0.61 19.20 -6.79
N ARG A 89 1.04 20.12 -7.65
CA ARG A 89 0.14 20.96 -8.45
C ARG A 89 -0.73 20.13 -9.40
N MET A 90 -0.14 19.22 -10.18
CA MET A 90 -0.89 18.44 -11.16
C MET A 90 -1.93 17.50 -10.53
N PHE A 91 -1.65 16.94 -9.35
CA PHE A 91 -2.53 16.00 -8.64
C PHE A 91 -3.60 16.69 -7.78
N THR A 92 -3.35 17.91 -7.30
CA THR A 92 -4.27 18.60 -6.37
C THR A 92 -4.92 19.85 -6.96
N SER A 93 -4.42 20.33 -8.10
CA SER A 93 -4.79 21.62 -8.72
C SER A 93 -4.55 22.85 -7.83
N LYS A 94 -3.73 22.73 -6.79
CA LYS A 94 -3.29 23.86 -5.95
C LYS A 94 -2.22 24.71 -6.64
N SER A 95 -2.08 25.96 -6.20
CA SER A 95 -1.00 26.84 -6.69
C SER A 95 0.36 26.30 -6.27
N LEU A 96 1.44 26.58 -7.02
CA LEU A 96 2.78 26.18 -6.56
C LEU A 96 3.15 26.89 -5.26
N ALA A 97 2.62 28.09 -5.03
CA ALA A 97 2.78 28.82 -3.78
C ALA A 97 2.17 28.06 -2.58
N ASP A 98 0.96 27.51 -2.72
CA ASP A 98 0.33 26.70 -1.67
C ASP A 98 1.15 25.43 -1.39
N ILE A 99 1.65 24.78 -2.47
CA ILE A 99 2.52 23.62 -2.34
C ILE A 99 3.84 23.98 -1.64
N GLU A 100 4.46 25.11 -1.97
CA GLU A 100 5.69 25.61 -1.33
C GLU A 100 5.49 25.92 0.16
N ASN A 101 4.36 26.54 0.51
CA ASN A 101 4.00 26.85 1.89
C ASN A 101 3.78 25.60 2.75
N ALA A 102 3.46 24.46 2.12
CA ALA A 102 3.31 23.17 2.79
C ALA A 102 4.64 22.41 2.97
N ILE A 103 5.78 22.93 2.50
CA ILE A 103 7.06 22.24 2.58
C ILE A 103 7.73 22.47 3.93
N VAL A 104 8.16 21.37 4.56
CA VAL A 104 9.07 21.39 5.69
C VAL A 104 10.48 21.16 5.18
N ARG A 105 11.38 22.09 5.46
CA ARG A 105 12.81 21.92 5.16
C ARG A 105 13.52 21.40 6.41
N GLY A 106 14.15 20.25 6.28
CA GLY A 106 14.88 19.57 7.35
C GLY A 106 16.02 20.44 7.85
N HIS A 107 16.04 20.67 9.16
CA HIS A 107 17.08 21.44 9.81
C HIS A 107 17.29 20.94 11.25
N PRO A 108 18.54 20.84 11.75
CA PRO A 108 18.80 20.38 13.11
C PRO A 108 18.14 21.23 14.21
N GLN A 109 17.86 22.51 13.92
CA GLN A 109 17.17 23.43 14.84
C GLN A 109 15.67 23.58 14.53
N LEU A 110 15.07 22.66 13.77
CA LEU A 110 13.64 22.69 13.49
C LEU A 110 12.87 22.39 14.78
N THR A 111 12.21 23.40 15.34
CA THR A 111 11.37 23.26 16.54
C THR A 111 10.03 22.63 16.20
N GLU A 112 9.40 22.02 17.20
CA GLU A 112 8.04 21.49 17.10
C GLU A 112 7.05 22.58 16.67
N GLU A 113 7.21 23.81 17.15
CA GLU A 113 6.39 24.96 16.74
C GLU A 113 6.45 25.27 15.24
N LYS A 114 7.62 25.10 14.62
CA LYS A 114 7.81 25.32 13.18
C LYS A 114 7.26 24.17 12.35
N LEU A 115 7.24 22.97 12.91
CA LEU A 115 6.75 21.77 12.23
C LEU A 115 5.22 21.60 12.36
N VAL A 116 4.70 21.77 13.58
CA VAL A 116 3.36 21.36 13.99
C VAL A 116 2.41 22.55 14.06
N GLY A 117 2.68 23.51 14.94
CA GLY A 117 1.76 24.61 15.20
C GLY A 117 2.23 25.53 16.31
N THR A 118 1.57 26.67 16.46
CA THR A 118 1.87 27.67 17.51
C THR A 118 0.58 28.10 18.19
N LEU A 119 0.63 28.43 19.49
CA LEU A 119 -0.54 28.97 20.19
C LEU A 119 -0.92 30.36 19.67
N ARG A 120 -2.21 30.64 19.60
CA ARG A 120 -2.73 31.98 19.29
C ARG A 120 -2.58 32.87 20.52
N LEU A 121 -1.42 33.52 20.64
CA LEU A 121 -1.05 34.37 21.78
C LEU A 121 -2.14 35.38 22.17
N GLY A 122 -2.82 35.98 21.19
CA GLY A 122 -3.90 36.95 21.45
C GLY A 122 -5.08 36.38 22.24
N LYS A 123 -5.48 35.13 22.02
CA LYS A 123 -6.54 34.46 22.80
C LYS A 123 -6.02 33.92 24.12
N LEU A 124 -4.80 33.39 24.13
CA LEU A 124 -4.17 32.90 25.34
C LEU A 124 -4.03 34.02 26.39
N MET A 125 -3.54 35.18 25.98
CA MET A 125 -3.28 36.31 26.89
C MET A 125 -4.56 37.03 27.34
N LYS A 126 -5.62 37.04 26.53
CA LYS A 126 -6.88 37.75 26.84
C LYS A 126 -7.90 36.87 27.54
N ASP A 127 -8.07 35.65 27.05
CA ASP A 127 -9.18 34.77 27.43
C ASP A 127 -8.69 33.54 28.23
N GLY A 128 -7.38 33.34 28.36
CA GLY A 128 -6.79 32.13 28.95
C GLY A 128 -6.98 30.87 28.08
N VAL A 129 -7.38 31.03 26.82
CA VAL A 129 -7.75 29.92 25.93
C VAL A 129 -6.55 29.49 25.06
N GLU A 130 -6.17 28.23 25.21
CA GLU A 130 -5.16 27.57 24.38
C GLU A 130 -5.75 27.16 23.02
N GLU A 131 -5.68 28.06 22.04
CA GLU A 131 -6.03 27.74 20.64
C GLU A 131 -4.77 27.52 19.81
N VAL A 132 -4.62 26.32 19.23
CA VAL A 132 -3.49 25.98 18.36
C VAL A 132 -3.74 26.44 16.92
N ILE A 133 -2.77 27.19 16.38
CA ILE A 133 -2.67 27.49 14.95
C ILE A 133 -1.77 26.44 14.30
N TRP A 134 -2.39 25.47 13.63
CA TRP A 134 -1.69 24.41 12.92
C TRP A 134 -0.95 24.93 11.69
N LYS A 135 0.27 24.42 11.45
CA LYS A 135 1.04 24.73 10.25
C LYS A 135 0.39 24.11 9.02
N SER A 136 0.57 24.76 7.86
CA SER A 136 0.08 24.25 6.57
C SER A 136 0.54 22.82 6.32
N PHE A 137 1.79 22.48 6.65
CA PHE A 137 2.30 21.11 6.55
C PHE A 137 1.43 20.06 7.28
N ILE A 138 0.80 20.39 8.41
CA ILE A 138 -0.09 19.47 9.14
C ILE A 138 -1.44 19.34 8.43
N ILE A 139 -2.00 20.46 7.97
CA ILE A 139 -3.35 20.53 7.38
C ILE A 139 -3.39 19.94 5.97
N GLU A 140 -2.32 20.15 5.20
CA GLU A 140 -2.33 19.99 3.74
C GLU A 140 -2.34 18.53 3.27
N PHE A 141 -3.04 18.25 2.17
CA PHE A 141 -3.11 16.89 1.61
C PHE A 141 -1.75 16.44 1.06
N TRP A 142 -1.06 17.32 0.35
CA TRP A 142 0.23 17.05 -0.28
C TRP A 142 1.35 17.59 0.60
N LYS A 143 2.13 16.70 1.19
CA LYS A 143 3.16 17.03 2.16
C LYS A 143 4.55 16.77 1.59
N ILE A 144 5.47 17.70 1.79
CA ILE A 144 6.86 17.56 1.36
C ILE A 144 7.77 17.81 2.56
N ILE A 145 8.69 16.87 2.80
CA ILE A 145 9.79 17.06 3.73
C ILE A 145 11.09 17.02 2.93
N ASP A 146 11.73 18.16 2.78
CA ASP A 146 13.04 18.25 2.13
C ASP A 146 14.13 17.89 3.15
N GLU A 147 15.10 17.06 2.77
CA GLU A 147 16.25 16.67 3.60
C GLU A 147 15.83 16.05 4.96
N VAL A 148 15.00 15.01 4.88
CA VAL A 148 14.46 14.27 6.03
C VAL A 148 15.56 13.83 7.01
N ASN A 149 16.74 13.49 6.49
CA ASN A 149 17.89 13.06 7.30
C ASN A 149 18.57 14.20 8.07
N ARG A 150 18.11 15.45 7.98
CA ARG A 150 18.56 16.57 8.83
C ARG A 150 17.64 16.83 10.02
N LEU A 151 16.53 16.11 10.10
CA LEU A 151 15.62 16.18 11.24
C LEU A 151 16.22 15.46 12.45
N THR A 152 16.15 16.10 13.61
CA THR A 152 16.58 15.48 14.88
C THR A 152 15.73 14.24 15.19
N PRO A 153 16.22 13.28 16.00
CA PRO A 153 15.41 12.14 16.45
C PRO A 153 14.06 12.54 17.06
N TYR A 154 14.03 13.60 17.88
CA TYR A 154 12.79 14.13 18.45
C TYR A 154 11.79 14.57 17.38
N THR A 155 12.26 15.29 16.37
CA THR A 155 11.41 15.74 15.26
C THR A 155 10.92 14.56 14.41
N GLN A 156 11.75 13.52 14.22
CA GLN A 156 11.33 12.29 13.55
C GLN A 156 10.23 11.57 14.34
N ASP A 157 10.30 11.56 15.67
CA ASP A 157 9.30 10.93 16.53
C ASP A 157 7.94 11.64 16.48
N ILE A 158 7.92 12.98 16.43
CA ILE A 158 6.68 13.74 16.21
C ILE A 158 6.02 13.34 14.88
N LEU A 159 6.82 13.20 13.83
CA LEU A 159 6.33 12.78 12.52
C LEU A 159 5.85 11.33 12.48
N LEU A 160 6.32 10.46 13.38
CA LEU A 160 5.84 9.07 13.45
C LEU A 160 4.34 9.02 13.71
N SER A 161 3.81 9.84 14.63
CA SER A 161 2.37 9.87 14.93
C SER A 161 1.54 10.29 13.70
N LEU A 162 1.99 11.32 12.97
CA LEU A 162 1.37 11.73 11.71
C LEU A 162 1.38 10.60 10.68
N LEU A 163 2.53 9.97 10.47
CA LEU A 163 2.70 8.88 9.50
C LEU A 163 2.01 7.58 9.92
N ALA A 164 1.73 7.41 11.22
CA ALA A 164 1.14 6.21 11.78
C ALA A 164 -0.38 6.24 11.81
N GLU A 165 -0.91 7.33 12.34
CA GLU A 165 -2.29 7.45 12.80
C GLU A 165 -3.00 8.59 12.07
N GLY A 166 -2.30 9.36 11.24
CA GLY A 166 -2.84 10.60 10.67
C GLY A 166 -3.16 11.62 11.75
N THR A 167 -2.60 11.50 12.96
CA THR A 167 -2.97 12.32 14.11
C THR A 167 -1.75 13.07 14.61
N VAL A 168 -1.94 14.36 14.90
CA VAL A 168 -0.91 15.20 15.52
C VAL A 168 -1.49 15.81 16.78
N LYS A 169 -0.75 15.72 17.87
CA LYS A 169 -1.10 16.31 19.16
C LYS A 169 -0.13 17.45 19.44
N TYR A 170 -0.65 18.55 19.94
CA TYR A 170 0.14 19.71 20.37
C TYR A 170 -0.60 20.40 21.51
N TYR A 171 0.01 20.45 22.70
CA TYR A 171 -0.70 20.69 23.97
C TYR A 171 -1.93 19.78 24.09
N ASP A 172 -3.08 20.30 24.52
CA ASP A 172 -4.35 19.55 24.62
C ASP A 172 -5.12 19.50 23.30
N SER A 173 -4.59 20.10 22.22
CA SER A 173 -5.24 20.08 20.91
C SER A 173 -4.80 18.88 20.07
N VAL A 174 -5.76 18.27 19.39
CA VAL A 174 -5.54 17.14 18.48
C VAL A 174 -6.04 17.50 17.09
N TYR A 175 -5.19 17.32 16.08
CA TYR A 175 -5.56 17.46 14.68
C TYR A 175 -5.53 16.10 13.98
N ASN A 176 -6.66 15.72 13.39
CA ASN A 176 -6.82 14.48 12.63
C ASN A 176 -6.78 14.77 11.14
N ILE A 177 -5.82 14.16 10.45
CA ILE A 177 -5.59 14.23 9.01
C ILE A 177 -6.21 12.98 8.40
N ASP A 178 -7.36 13.13 7.75
CA ASP A 178 -8.08 11.99 7.19
C ASP A 178 -7.27 11.29 6.08
N LYS A 179 -6.66 12.10 5.19
CA LYS A 179 -5.92 11.63 4.02
C LYS A 179 -4.73 12.53 3.67
N PHE A 180 -3.59 11.91 3.31
CA PHE A 180 -2.43 12.65 2.80
C PHE A 180 -1.56 11.80 1.86
N CYS A 181 -0.70 12.49 1.10
CA CYS A 181 0.47 11.92 0.43
C CYS A 181 1.72 12.66 0.90
N LEU A 182 2.74 11.94 1.34
CA LEU A 182 3.99 12.52 1.80
C LEU A 182 5.16 12.16 0.89
N TYR A 183 6.00 13.15 0.62
CA TYR A 183 7.22 13.01 -0.17
C TYR A 183 8.41 13.50 0.65
N GLY A 184 9.28 12.59 1.02
CA GLY A 184 10.52 12.88 1.72
C GLY A 184 11.71 12.85 0.75
N THR A 185 12.64 13.80 0.85
CA THR A 185 13.92 13.72 0.15
C THR A 185 15.04 13.42 1.14
N ILE A 186 16.07 12.70 0.70
CA ILE A 186 17.28 12.43 1.48
C ILE A 186 18.48 12.75 0.61
N ASN A 187 19.44 13.49 1.17
CA ASN A 187 20.79 13.55 0.64
C ASN A 187 21.75 12.76 1.56
N PRO A 188 22.23 11.57 1.15
CA PRO A 188 23.08 10.74 2.00
C PRO A 188 24.47 11.33 2.28
N GLN A 189 24.95 12.27 1.45
CA GLN A 189 26.29 12.86 1.58
C GLN A 189 26.30 14.20 2.33
N ASP A 190 25.14 14.62 2.85
CA ASP A 190 25.02 15.92 3.49
C ASP A 190 25.64 15.94 4.90
N ILE A 191 26.08 17.13 5.33
CA ILE A 191 26.71 17.36 6.63
C ILE A 191 25.62 17.66 7.67
N GLY A 192 25.83 17.23 8.92
CA GLY A 192 24.87 17.49 10.00
C GLY A 192 23.61 16.65 9.87
N THR A 193 23.76 15.39 9.45
CA THR A 193 22.68 14.44 9.26
C THR A 193 22.53 13.52 10.46
N PHE A 194 21.29 13.09 10.72
CA PHE A 194 20.92 12.13 11.74
C PHE A 194 20.52 10.81 11.09
N LYS A 195 20.96 9.70 11.68
CA LYS A 195 20.55 8.37 11.23
C LYS A 195 19.03 8.23 11.40
N LEU A 196 18.32 7.90 10.33
CA LEU A 196 16.89 7.63 10.38
C LEU A 196 16.63 6.34 11.16
N SER A 197 15.70 6.39 12.10
CA SER A 197 15.33 5.23 12.90
C SER A 197 14.61 4.16 12.05
N LYS A 198 14.74 2.88 12.42
CA LYS A 198 14.03 1.80 11.71
C LYS A 198 12.51 1.96 11.75
N PRO A 199 11.89 2.30 12.91
CA PRO A 199 10.46 2.56 12.94
C PRO A 199 10.03 3.68 11.99
N PHE A 200 10.88 4.68 11.78
CA PHE A 200 10.62 5.80 10.88
C PHE A 200 10.74 5.40 9.40
N LEU A 201 11.81 4.69 9.01
CA LEU A 201 11.97 4.15 7.65
C LEU A 201 10.84 3.19 7.26
N ASP A 202 10.35 2.38 8.21
CA ASP A 202 9.23 1.45 8.00
C ASP A 202 7.89 2.16 7.71
N ARG A 203 7.77 3.47 8.01
CA ARG A 203 6.59 4.28 7.64
C ARG A 203 6.60 4.77 6.20
N PHE A 204 7.76 4.80 5.55
CA PHE A 204 7.84 5.13 4.13
C PHE A 204 7.50 3.88 3.33
N GLY A 205 6.33 3.91 2.68
CA GLY A 205 5.79 2.81 1.87
C GLY A 205 6.75 2.34 0.78
N ILE A 206 7.46 3.28 0.15
CA ILE A 206 8.33 3.04 -1.00
C ILE A 206 9.51 4.02 -0.98
N SER A 207 10.60 3.66 -1.65
CA SER A 207 11.76 4.54 -1.84
C SER A 207 12.34 4.38 -3.24
N ILE A 208 12.95 5.45 -3.74
CA ILE A 208 13.59 5.49 -5.06
C ILE A 208 14.96 6.15 -4.95
N PRO A 209 16.04 5.51 -5.45
CA PRO A 209 17.33 6.16 -5.57
C PRO A 209 17.35 7.01 -6.85
N ILE A 210 17.73 8.27 -6.72
CA ILE A 210 17.85 9.23 -7.81
C ILE A 210 19.33 9.43 -8.10
N SER A 211 19.76 8.94 -9.26
CA SER A 211 21.10 9.16 -9.79
C SER A 211 21.22 10.57 -10.37
N MET A 212 22.44 11.05 -10.60
CA MET A 212 22.62 12.29 -11.36
C MET A 212 22.17 12.10 -12.82
N PRO A 213 21.67 13.17 -13.47
CA PRO A 213 21.34 13.13 -14.90
C PRO A 213 22.54 12.70 -15.73
N ALA A 214 22.31 11.86 -16.76
CA ALA A 214 23.37 11.48 -17.69
C ALA A 214 23.77 12.67 -18.59
N SER A 215 24.89 12.56 -19.32
CA SER A 215 25.35 13.63 -20.24
C SER A 215 24.26 14.08 -21.24
N GLN A 216 23.46 13.14 -21.76
CA GLN A 216 22.34 13.45 -22.64
C GLN A 216 21.23 14.23 -21.92
N ASP A 217 20.94 13.86 -20.67
CA ASP A 217 19.97 14.55 -19.82
C ASP A 217 20.44 15.98 -19.50
N LEU A 218 21.74 16.15 -19.18
CA LEU A 218 22.35 17.45 -18.94
C LEU A 218 22.27 18.37 -20.16
N LYS A 219 22.49 17.85 -21.37
CA LYS A 219 22.32 18.62 -22.60
C LYS A 219 20.91 19.20 -22.71
N LEU A 220 19.89 18.40 -22.41
CA LEU A 220 18.50 18.85 -22.43
C LEU A 220 18.24 19.95 -21.40
N ILE A 221 18.74 19.77 -20.16
CA ILE A 221 18.65 20.79 -19.10
C ILE A 221 19.28 22.12 -19.56
N LEU A 222 20.48 22.08 -20.13
CA LEU A 222 21.21 23.28 -20.58
C LEU A 222 20.58 23.97 -21.80
N THR A 223 19.85 23.23 -22.63
CA THR A 223 19.11 23.79 -23.77
C THR A 223 17.73 24.33 -23.38
N GLY A 224 17.24 23.97 -22.20
CA GLY A 224 15.96 24.46 -21.67
C GLY A 224 16.01 25.95 -21.34
N LYS A 225 14.84 26.59 -21.26
CA LYS A 225 14.73 27.95 -20.72
C LYS A 225 15.02 27.89 -19.22
N ASP A 226 15.92 28.74 -18.75
CA ASP A 226 16.21 28.85 -17.33
C ASP A 226 15.05 29.54 -16.60
N GLU A 227 14.32 28.73 -15.84
CA GLU A 227 13.14 29.09 -15.06
C GLU A 227 13.44 30.19 -14.04
N LYS A 228 14.70 30.39 -13.64
CA LYS A 228 15.11 31.50 -12.78
C LYS A 228 14.85 32.86 -13.44
N TYR A 229 14.89 32.92 -14.76
CA TYR A 229 14.65 34.16 -15.52
C TYR A 229 13.20 34.28 -16.00
N SER A 230 12.52 33.17 -16.30
CA SER A 230 11.17 33.19 -16.90
C SER A 230 10.03 32.82 -15.95
N GLY A 231 10.33 32.24 -14.79
CA GLY A 231 9.35 31.53 -13.97
C GLY A 231 8.73 30.33 -14.68
N TYR A 232 7.75 29.71 -14.03
CA TYR A 232 6.86 28.71 -14.63
C TYR A 232 5.54 29.36 -15.05
N ASP A 233 5.09 29.11 -16.27
CA ASP A 233 3.69 29.35 -16.59
C ASP A 233 2.84 28.22 -16.01
N GLU A 234 2.33 28.46 -14.81
CA GLU A 234 1.47 27.56 -14.06
C GLU A 234 0.24 27.08 -14.87
N SER A 235 -0.24 27.87 -15.83
CA SER A 235 -1.45 27.57 -16.60
C SER A 235 -1.18 26.65 -17.79
N ILE A 236 0.03 26.70 -18.37
CA ILE A 236 0.39 25.96 -19.60
C ILE A 236 1.41 24.86 -19.33
N GLN A 237 2.47 25.15 -18.57
CA GLN A 237 3.58 24.21 -18.37
C GLN A 237 3.27 23.16 -17.30
N VAL A 238 2.52 23.54 -16.27
CA VAL A 238 2.24 22.69 -15.09
C VAL A 238 0.74 22.74 -14.74
N PRO A 239 -0.19 22.38 -15.64
CA PRO A 239 -1.62 22.57 -15.36
C PRO A 239 -2.10 21.72 -14.18
N GLY A 240 -3.07 22.24 -13.42
CA GLY A 240 -3.85 21.41 -12.48
C GLY A 240 -4.70 20.41 -13.26
N ILE A 241 -4.46 19.10 -13.09
CA ILE A 241 -5.07 18.04 -13.91
C ILE A 241 -6.12 17.27 -13.13
N LEU A 242 -5.78 16.91 -11.88
CA LEU A 242 -6.67 16.21 -10.96
C LEU A 242 -7.07 17.12 -9.78
N LYS A 243 -8.23 16.83 -9.22
CA LYS A 243 -8.68 17.36 -7.92
C LYS A 243 -8.58 16.28 -6.85
N ILE A 244 -8.59 16.70 -5.58
CA ILE A 244 -8.55 15.78 -4.42
C ILE A 244 -9.70 14.76 -4.48
N ASP A 245 -10.92 15.19 -4.83
CA ASP A 245 -12.11 14.33 -4.91
C ASP A 245 -11.92 13.23 -5.98
N GLU A 246 -11.28 13.56 -7.10
CA GLU A 246 -10.93 12.61 -8.17
C GLU A 246 -9.84 11.63 -7.73
N LEU A 247 -8.87 12.10 -6.92
CA LEU A 247 -7.83 11.24 -6.36
C LEU A 247 -8.39 10.26 -5.34
N MET A 248 -9.40 10.66 -4.56
CA MET A 248 -10.12 9.75 -3.66
C MET A 248 -10.85 8.65 -4.43
N GLU A 249 -11.45 8.98 -5.57
CA GLU A 249 -12.06 8.00 -6.46
C GLU A 249 -11.02 7.03 -7.04
N ILE A 250 -9.87 7.55 -7.48
CA ILE A 250 -8.74 6.70 -7.91
C ILE A 250 -8.32 5.72 -6.79
N TRP A 251 -8.22 6.17 -5.55
CA TRP A 251 -7.85 5.29 -4.44
C TRP A 251 -8.86 4.18 -4.18
N TYR A 252 -10.15 4.49 -4.33
CA TYR A 252 -11.21 3.50 -4.25
C TYR A 252 -11.07 2.44 -5.36
N GLN A 253 -10.85 2.88 -6.61
CA GLN A 253 -10.62 1.98 -7.75
C GLN A 253 -9.36 1.13 -7.60
N VAL A 254 -8.25 1.72 -7.15
CA VAL A 254 -6.99 1.00 -6.87
C VAL A 254 -7.21 -0.09 -5.83
N ASN A 255 -8.00 0.15 -4.78
CA ASN A 255 -8.26 -0.84 -3.73
C ASN A 255 -9.01 -2.08 -4.23
N GLN A 256 -9.82 -1.94 -5.29
CA GLN A 256 -10.62 -3.04 -5.86
C GLN A 256 -9.81 -4.04 -6.70
N ILE A 257 -8.56 -3.71 -7.05
CA ILE A 257 -7.74 -4.60 -7.87
C ILE A 257 -7.42 -5.90 -7.12
N GLN A 258 -7.69 -7.00 -7.81
CA GLN A 258 -7.55 -8.34 -7.28
C GLN A 258 -6.11 -8.84 -7.44
N ILE A 259 -5.74 -9.79 -6.57
CA ILE A 259 -4.42 -10.44 -6.57
C ILE A 259 -4.61 -11.95 -6.75
N LYS A 260 -3.78 -12.57 -7.59
CA LYS A 260 -3.76 -14.04 -7.72
C LYS A 260 -3.27 -14.67 -6.42
N GLU A 261 -3.76 -15.85 -6.11
CA GLU A 261 -3.31 -16.62 -4.95
C GLU A 261 -1.78 -16.84 -4.98
N ASP A 262 -1.22 -17.18 -6.14
CA ASP A 262 0.23 -17.34 -6.31
C ASP A 262 1.01 -16.06 -5.98
N ALA A 263 0.50 -14.88 -6.38
CA ALA A 263 1.14 -13.61 -6.08
C ALA A 263 1.03 -13.26 -4.59
N ASN A 264 -0.09 -13.61 -3.96
CA ASN A 264 -0.27 -13.46 -2.51
C ASN A 264 0.70 -14.37 -1.73
N ASN A 265 0.80 -15.65 -2.13
CA ASN A 265 1.77 -16.60 -1.59
C ASN A 265 3.21 -16.13 -1.80
N TYR A 266 3.50 -15.47 -2.93
CA TYR A 266 4.80 -14.91 -3.21
C TYR A 266 5.15 -13.72 -2.29
N ILE A 267 4.22 -12.80 -2.05
CA ILE A 267 4.40 -11.70 -1.07
C ILE A 267 4.69 -12.29 0.32
N HIS A 268 3.96 -13.32 0.74
CA HIS A 268 4.21 -14.02 2.00
C HIS A 268 5.60 -14.66 2.03
N ALA A 269 6.00 -15.32 0.93
CA ALA A 269 7.31 -15.94 0.81
C ALA A 269 8.45 -14.92 0.95
N ILE A 270 8.33 -13.72 0.37
CA ILE A 270 9.32 -12.64 0.54
C ILE A 270 9.51 -12.30 2.02
N VAL A 271 8.42 -12.02 2.74
CA VAL A 271 8.49 -11.68 4.17
C VAL A 271 9.06 -12.84 4.99
N ARG A 272 8.67 -14.08 4.69
CA ARG A 272 9.14 -15.27 5.40
C ARG A 272 10.61 -15.58 5.17
N GLU A 273 11.13 -15.42 3.95
CA GLU A 273 12.56 -15.59 3.66
C GLU A 273 13.45 -14.58 4.41
N TYR A 274 12.94 -13.38 4.68
CA TYR A 274 13.66 -12.38 5.49
C TYR A 274 13.59 -12.65 7.01
N THR A 275 12.50 -13.29 7.48
CA THR A 275 12.22 -13.47 8.92
C THR A 275 12.71 -14.79 9.47
N LEU A 276 12.61 -15.87 8.69
CA LEU A 276 12.90 -17.23 9.15
C LEU A 276 14.40 -17.49 9.38
N CYS A 277 14.67 -18.25 10.42
CA CYS A 277 15.99 -18.78 10.73
C CYS A 277 15.85 -20.08 11.52
N ASP A 278 16.72 -21.05 11.24
CA ASP A 278 16.72 -22.36 11.90
C ASP A 278 17.17 -22.29 13.37
N ARG A 279 17.91 -21.24 13.74
CA ARG A 279 18.61 -21.14 15.03
C ARG A 279 17.95 -20.20 16.03
N ILE A 280 17.34 -19.11 15.54
CA ILE A 280 16.80 -18.05 16.40
C ILE A 280 15.54 -17.45 15.79
N GLU A 281 14.71 -16.86 16.65
CA GLU A 281 13.67 -15.93 16.21
C GLU A 281 14.29 -14.54 16.01
N LYS A 282 14.59 -14.18 14.75
CA LYS A 282 15.25 -12.91 14.41
C LYS A 282 14.49 -11.66 14.88
N GLY A 283 13.19 -11.76 15.14
CA GLY A 283 12.38 -10.65 15.65
C GLY A 283 12.65 -10.29 17.12
N HIS A 284 13.15 -11.23 17.92
CA HIS A 284 13.36 -11.04 19.37
C HIS A 284 14.83 -10.85 19.75
N ASN A 285 15.76 -11.22 18.87
CA ASN A 285 17.19 -11.23 19.19
C ASN A 285 17.95 -10.12 18.43
N ASN A 286 18.42 -9.11 19.17
CA ASN A 286 19.18 -8.00 18.60
C ASN A 286 20.70 -8.20 18.62
N LYS A 287 21.20 -9.22 19.34
CA LYS A 287 22.65 -9.42 19.55
C LYS A 287 23.27 -10.36 18.52
N LEU A 288 22.62 -11.49 18.23
CA LEU A 288 23.13 -12.48 17.29
C LEU A 288 22.51 -12.29 15.90
N LYS A 289 23.35 -11.97 14.93
CA LYS A 289 22.98 -11.72 13.53
C LYS A 289 23.93 -12.43 12.57
N PRO A 290 23.58 -12.58 11.29
CA PRO A 290 24.52 -13.09 10.30
C PRO A 290 25.86 -12.34 10.29
N SER A 291 25.84 -11.01 10.39
CA SER A 291 27.07 -10.19 10.50
C SER A 291 27.93 -10.52 11.73
N THR A 292 27.33 -10.94 12.85
CA THR A 292 28.05 -11.31 14.08
C THR A 292 28.42 -12.79 14.15
N GLY A 293 28.27 -13.56 13.06
CA GLY A 293 28.67 -14.97 13.00
C GLY A 293 27.57 -15.99 13.32
N LEU A 294 26.29 -15.59 13.38
CA LEU A 294 25.16 -16.49 13.65
C LEU A 294 25.11 -17.72 12.71
N CYS A 295 25.62 -17.59 11.49
CA CYS A 295 25.48 -18.61 10.45
C CYS A 295 26.57 -19.70 10.48
N SER A 296 27.61 -19.57 11.30
CA SER A 296 28.73 -20.52 11.35
C SER A 296 28.28 -21.93 11.74
N GLY A 297 28.55 -22.93 10.90
CA GLY A 297 28.13 -24.32 11.10
C GLY A 297 26.63 -24.58 10.93
N CYS A 298 25.87 -23.64 10.35
CA CYS A 298 24.44 -23.84 10.12
C CYS A 298 24.21 -24.60 8.81
N HIS A 299 23.35 -25.62 8.84
CA HIS A 299 22.92 -26.36 7.64
C HIS A 299 22.36 -25.44 6.55
N PHE A 300 21.65 -24.39 6.95
CA PHE A 300 21.04 -23.42 6.04
C PHE A 300 22.00 -22.29 5.61
N ASN A 301 23.27 -22.28 6.05
CA ASN A 301 24.24 -21.30 5.59
C ASN A 301 24.77 -21.64 4.18
N THR A 302 23.91 -21.44 3.19
CA THR A 302 24.21 -21.71 1.77
C THR A 302 24.06 -20.43 0.95
N ASN A 303 24.65 -20.38 -0.25
CA ASN A 303 24.52 -19.22 -1.14
C ASN A 303 23.06 -18.99 -1.57
N GLN A 304 22.25 -20.05 -1.62
CA GLN A 304 20.85 -20.00 -2.05
C GLN A 304 19.90 -19.46 -0.97
N ASN A 305 20.29 -19.51 0.30
CA ASN A 305 19.44 -19.00 1.38
C ASN A 305 19.60 -17.49 1.54
N VAL A 306 18.50 -16.85 1.91
CA VAL A 306 18.41 -15.39 2.09
C VAL A 306 18.69 -15.03 3.55
N CYS A 307 18.34 -15.92 4.48
CA CYS A 307 18.45 -15.68 5.92
C CYS A 307 19.89 -15.37 6.38
N ASN A 308 20.93 -15.85 5.68
CA ASN A 308 22.33 -15.57 6.02
C ASN A 308 22.86 -14.24 5.47
N LYS A 309 22.06 -13.51 4.66
CA LYS A 309 22.42 -12.23 4.04
C LYS A 309 21.75 -11.02 4.72
N ILE A 310 20.87 -11.28 5.69
CA ILE A 310 19.96 -10.27 6.25
C ILE A 310 20.09 -10.19 7.77
N ASP A 311 20.37 -8.97 8.25
CA ASP A 311 20.54 -8.65 9.66
C ASP A 311 19.25 -8.20 10.35
N THR A 312 18.25 -7.73 9.59
CA THR A 312 16.97 -7.28 10.12
C THR A 312 15.78 -7.90 9.39
N ILE A 313 14.76 -8.26 10.14
CA ILE A 313 13.52 -8.78 9.56
C ILE A 313 12.72 -7.69 8.84
N LEU A 314 11.84 -8.12 7.93
CA LEU A 314 10.80 -7.27 7.36
C LEU A 314 9.58 -7.21 8.29
N SER A 315 8.99 -6.03 8.41
CA SER A 315 7.74 -5.84 9.14
C SER A 315 6.55 -6.38 8.32
N VAL A 316 5.41 -6.57 8.99
CA VAL A 316 4.14 -6.90 8.32
C VAL A 316 3.65 -5.79 7.38
N ARG A 317 4.17 -4.56 7.50
CA ARG A 317 3.82 -3.46 6.60
C ARG A 317 4.33 -3.71 5.18
N VAL A 318 5.47 -4.38 5.05
CA VAL A 318 6.06 -4.69 3.75
C VAL A 318 5.08 -5.47 2.88
N ALA A 319 4.40 -6.48 3.44
CA ALA A 319 3.36 -7.21 2.70
C ALA A 319 2.22 -6.30 2.24
N LYS A 320 1.75 -5.41 3.11
CA LYS A 320 0.66 -4.46 2.78
C LYS A 320 1.10 -3.46 1.70
N ASP A 321 2.32 -2.95 1.78
CA ASP A 321 2.84 -1.96 0.84
C ASP A 321 3.16 -2.59 -0.52
N LEU A 322 3.71 -3.81 -0.54
CA LEU A 322 3.84 -4.59 -1.76
C LEU A 322 2.49 -4.73 -2.47
N LEU A 323 1.42 -5.05 -1.73
CA LEU A 323 0.08 -5.16 -2.28
C LEU A 323 -0.46 -3.82 -2.78
N ARG A 324 -0.37 -2.75 -1.98
CA ARG A 324 -0.86 -1.40 -2.32
C ARG A 324 -0.20 -0.86 -3.59
N TYR A 325 1.13 -0.92 -3.66
CA TYR A 325 1.86 -0.39 -4.81
C TYR A 325 1.74 -1.29 -6.04
N SER A 326 1.60 -2.61 -5.86
CA SER A 326 1.25 -3.52 -6.97
C SER A 326 -0.14 -3.21 -7.54
N ARG A 327 -1.13 -2.90 -6.68
CA ARG A 327 -2.45 -2.43 -7.11
C ARG A 327 -2.37 -1.11 -7.86
N ALA A 328 -1.65 -0.13 -7.33
CA ALA A 328 -1.47 1.16 -8.00
C ALA A 328 -0.84 1.00 -9.40
N LEU A 329 0.19 0.16 -9.53
CA LEU A 329 0.82 -0.13 -10.81
C LEU A 329 -0.12 -0.87 -11.76
N ALA A 330 -0.83 -1.87 -11.27
CA ALA A 330 -1.82 -2.62 -12.04
C ALA A 330 -2.95 -1.70 -12.55
N TRP A 331 -3.45 -0.78 -11.71
CA TRP A 331 -4.47 0.20 -12.09
C TRP A 331 -3.99 1.09 -13.24
N LEU A 332 -2.78 1.65 -13.09
CA LEU A 332 -2.16 2.53 -14.08
C LEU A 332 -2.00 1.85 -15.45
N LEU A 333 -1.75 0.54 -15.44
CA LEU A 333 -1.54 -0.30 -16.62
C LEU A 333 -2.81 -0.99 -17.15
N ASN A 334 -3.96 -0.76 -16.50
CA ASN A 334 -5.22 -1.43 -16.83
C ASN A 334 -5.15 -2.97 -16.69
N ILE A 335 -4.52 -3.44 -15.61
CA ILE A 335 -4.42 -4.84 -15.23
C ILE A 335 -5.37 -5.08 -14.06
N LYS A 336 -6.33 -6.00 -14.24
CA LYS A 336 -7.32 -6.31 -13.18
C LYS A 336 -6.83 -7.31 -12.13
N LEU A 337 -5.82 -8.10 -12.46
CA LEU A 337 -5.40 -9.25 -11.65
C LEU A 337 -3.87 -9.30 -11.53
N ILE A 338 -3.36 -9.00 -10.33
CA ILE A 338 -1.92 -8.92 -10.01
C ILE A 338 -1.30 -10.32 -9.98
N ASP A 339 -0.15 -10.45 -10.65
CA ASP A 339 0.68 -11.64 -10.65
C ASP A 339 2.05 -11.41 -9.98
N VAL A 340 2.90 -12.44 -9.98
CA VAL A 340 4.26 -12.39 -9.41
C VAL A 340 5.15 -11.36 -10.14
N LEU A 341 4.95 -11.14 -11.44
CA LEU A 341 5.76 -10.19 -12.22
C LEU A 341 5.55 -8.75 -11.74
N ILE A 342 4.30 -8.34 -11.52
CA ILE A 342 3.98 -7.01 -10.98
C ILE A 342 4.59 -6.81 -9.59
N VAL A 343 4.47 -7.81 -8.70
CA VAL A 343 5.06 -7.75 -7.36
C VAL A 343 6.58 -7.56 -7.43
N ASN A 344 7.26 -8.27 -8.34
CA ASN A 344 8.71 -8.18 -8.51
C ASN A 344 9.21 -6.83 -8.99
N ILE A 345 8.40 -6.12 -9.79
CA ILE A 345 8.75 -4.76 -10.24
C ILE A 345 8.78 -3.81 -9.05
N ILE A 346 7.82 -3.93 -8.14
CA ILE A 346 7.64 -3.03 -6.99
C ILE A 346 8.56 -3.39 -5.82
N ALA A 347 8.82 -4.68 -5.60
CA ALA A 347 9.47 -5.17 -4.39
C ALA A 347 10.82 -4.51 -4.04
N PRO A 348 11.74 -4.22 -4.97
CA PRO A 348 12.99 -3.55 -4.64
C PRO A 348 12.79 -2.19 -3.99
N TYR A 349 11.82 -1.41 -4.46
CA TYR A 349 11.54 -0.06 -3.98
C TYR A 349 10.85 -0.04 -2.61
N VAL A 350 10.13 -1.12 -2.27
CA VAL A 350 9.46 -1.25 -0.95
C VAL A 350 10.43 -1.78 0.12
N ILE A 351 11.43 -2.59 -0.26
CA ILE A 351 12.24 -3.37 0.68
C ILE A 351 13.60 -2.74 0.98
N ALA A 352 14.25 -2.14 0.00
CA ALA A 352 15.67 -1.77 0.09
C ALA A 352 15.98 -0.79 1.23
N HIS A 353 15.12 0.20 1.48
CA HIS A 353 15.32 1.19 2.56
C HIS A 353 14.96 0.66 3.95
N ARG A 354 14.23 -0.46 4.04
CA ARG A 354 13.78 -1.07 5.30
C ARG A 354 14.73 -2.15 5.83
N SER A 355 15.67 -2.59 4.99
CA SER A 355 16.51 -3.75 5.25
C SER A 355 17.94 -3.36 5.59
N GLU A 356 18.50 -4.01 6.60
CA GLU A 356 19.93 -4.09 6.86
C GLU A 356 20.45 -5.46 6.43
N TYR A 357 21.56 -5.43 5.70
CA TYR A 357 22.20 -6.59 5.12
C TYR A 357 23.52 -6.87 5.84
N SER A 358 23.99 -8.11 5.72
CA SER A 358 25.34 -8.47 6.16
C SER A 358 26.36 -7.66 5.36
N GLU A 359 27.19 -6.86 6.04
CA GLU A 359 28.25 -6.04 5.42
C GLU A 359 29.15 -6.88 4.53
N ARG A 360 29.54 -8.07 5.01
CA ARG A 360 30.37 -9.03 4.26
C ARG A 360 29.78 -9.44 2.91
N GLU A 361 28.46 -9.38 2.75
CA GLU A 361 27.79 -9.81 1.52
C GLU A 361 27.53 -8.62 0.59
N ILE A 362 27.11 -7.48 1.14
CA ILE A 362 26.78 -6.28 0.35
C ILE A 362 28.01 -5.48 -0.10
N GLU A 363 29.14 -5.60 0.58
CA GLU A 363 30.38 -4.91 0.16
C GLU A 363 31.12 -5.64 -0.97
N LYS A 364 30.83 -6.93 -1.18
CA LYS A 364 31.44 -7.72 -2.25
C LYS A 364 30.98 -7.23 -3.62
N ALA A 365 31.84 -7.45 -4.63
CA ALA A 365 31.43 -7.30 -6.03
C ALA A 365 30.26 -8.27 -6.34
N PRO A 366 29.25 -7.84 -7.11
CA PRO A 366 29.14 -6.57 -7.86
C PRO A 366 28.33 -5.46 -7.14
N TYR A 367 28.20 -5.50 -5.82
CA TYR A 367 27.28 -4.63 -5.09
C TYR A 367 27.92 -3.36 -4.55
N TRP A 368 29.12 -3.45 -3.98
CA TRP A 368 29.87 -2.30 -3.41
C TRP A 368 29.03 -1.38 -2.51
N GLY A 369 28.14 -1.95 -1.70
CA GLY A 369 27.24 -1.20 -0.81
C GLY A 369 25.90 -0.79 -1.42
N ASP A 370 25.63 -1.06 -2.70
CA ASP A 370 24.34 -0.75 -3.34
C ASP A 370 23.23 -1.66 -2.82
N LYS A 371 22.47 -1.12 -1.86
CA LYS A 371 21.31 -1.80 -1.25
C LYS A 371 20.24 -2.16 -2.28
N TYR A 372 19.96 -1.31 -3.27
CA TYR A 372 18.90 -1.58 -4.23
C TYR A 372 19.30 -2.71 -5.17
N PHE A 373 20.53 -2.70 -5.66
CA PHE A 373 21.02 -3.77 -6.50
C PHE A 373 21.09 -5.11 -5.75
N PHE A 374 21.60 -5.10 -4.51
CA PHE A 374 21.60 -6.29 -3.65
C PHE A 374 20.20 -6.82 -3.36
N THR A 375 19.23 -5.92 -3.09
CA THR A 375 17.82 -6.29 -2.89
C THR A 375 17.24 -7.00 -4.11
N LYS A 376 17.53 -6.51 -5.33
CA LYS A 376 17.07 -7.14 -6.57
C LYS A 376 17.62 -8.56 -6.72
N GLU A 377 18.89 -8.78 -6.43
CA GLU A 377 19.48 -10.13 -6.47
C GLU A 377 18.87 -11.06 -5.41
N LEU A 378 18.64 -10.58 -4.19
CA LEU A 378 17.95 -11.36 -3.16
C LEU A 378 16.52 -11.74 -3.59
N LEU A 379 15.78 -10.82 -4.21
CA LEU A 379 14.42 -11.10 -4.71
C LEU A 379 14.43 -12.12 -5.84
N SER A 380 15.44 -12.10 -6.72
CA SER A 380 15.64 -13.13 -7.74
C SER A 380 15.86 -14.52 -7.12
N LEU A 381 16.70 -14.62 -6.07
CA LEU A 381 16.87 -15.86 -5.30
C LEU A 381 15.55 -16.33 -4.67
N ILE A 382 14.78 -15.42 -4.06
CA ILE A 382 13.47 -15.72 -3.47
C ILE A 382 12.50 -16.22 -4.54
N GLN A 383 12.47 -15.60 -5.72
CA GLN A 383 11.62 -16.02 -6.84
C GLN A 383 11.96 -17.44 -7.29
N ASN A 384 13.25 -17.75 -7.45
CA ASN A 384 13.71 -19.09 -7.83
C ASN A 384 13.32 -20.14 -6.79
N LYS A 385 13.46 -19.83 -5.50
CA LYS A 385 13.00 -20.72 -4.42
C LYS A 385 11.48 -20.87 -4.41
N PHE A 386 10.74 -19.80 -4.65
CA PHE A 386 9.30 -19.82 -4.71
C PHE A 386 8.78 -20.72 -5.84
N ILE A 387 9.38 -20.63 -7.03
CA ILE A 387 9.04 -21.51 -8.17
C ILE A 387 9.28 -22.98 -7.82
N LYS A 388 10.43 -23.30 -7.19
CA LYS A 388 10.74 -24.66 -6.73
C LYS A 388 9.75 -25.16 -5.65
N ARG A 389 9.16 -24.25 -4.88
CA ARG A 389 8.16 -24.54 -3.83
C ARG A 389 6.73 -24.61 -4.34
N LYS A 390 6.47 -24.44 -5.64
CA LYS A 390 5.10 -24.40 -6.18
C LYS A 390 4.27 -25.63 -5.76
N ILE A 391 4.84 -26.84 -5.88
CA ILE A 391 4.18 -28.08 -5.49
C ILE A 391 3.80 -28.10 -4.00
N CYS A 392 4.63 -27.52 -3.12
CA CYS A 392 4.32 -27.43 -1.69
C CYS A 392 3.10 -26.53 -1.41
N TYR A 393 2.93 -25.45 -2.19
CA TYR A 393 1.74 -24.59 -2.09
C TYR A 393 0.50 -25.27 -2.63
N GLU A 394 0.61 -26.02 -3.74
CA GLU A 394 -0.49 -26.81 -4.31
C GLU A 394 -0.97 -27.87 -3.30
N ILE A 395 -0.05 -28.64 -2.70
CA ILE A 395 -0.34 -29.59 -1.61
C ILE A 395 -1.04 -28.87 -0.44
N THR A 396 -0.49 -27.73 0.01
CA THR A 396 -1.09 -26.97 1.11
C THR A 396 -2.52 -26.51 0.79
N SER A 397 -2.78 -26.12 -0.46
CA SER A 397 -4.11 -25.72 -0.93
C SER A 397 -5.09 -26.90 -0.95
N ASN A 398 -4.66 -28.08 -1.41
CA ASN A 398 -5.48 -29.31 -1.36
C ASN A 398 -5.93 -29.62 0.07
N PHE A 399 -5.00 -29.63 1.02
CA PHE A 399 -5.30 -29.85 2.43
C PHE A 399 -6.22 -28.77 3.00
N ARG A 400 -6.05 -27.49 2.64
CA ARG A 400 -6.97 -26.39 3.02
C ARG A 400 -8.39 -26.63 2.54
N ASN A 401 -8.54 -27.16 1.33
CA ASN A 401 -9.81 -27.53 0.72
C ASN A 401 -10.39 -28.85 1.26
N GLY A 402 -9.73 -29.47 2.24
CA GLY A 402 -10.18 -30.71 2.86
C GLY A 402 -9.87 -31.96 2.04
N ILE A 403 -9.03 -31.87 1.01
CA ILE A 403 -8.53 -33.01 0.22
C ILE A 403 -7.26 -33.50 0.90
N GLN A 404 -7.34 -34.63 1.60
CA GLN A 404 -6.22 -35.22 2.34
C GLN A 404 -5.62 -36.37 1.52
N ASN A 405 -4.31 -36.32 1.28
CA ASN A 405 -3.55 -37.35 0.57
C ASN A 405 -2.22 -37.65 1.29
N GLU A 406 -1.99 -38.91 1.65
CA GLU A 406 -0.75 -39.32 2.33
C GLU A 406 0.50 -39.23 1.45
N GLU A 407 0.37 -39.43 0.14
CA GLU A 407 1.48 -39.30 -0.81
C GLU A 407 2.00 -37.86 -0.87
N GLU A 408 1.07 -36.90 -0.99
CA GLU A 408 1.36 -35.46 -0.95
C GLU A 408 2.03 -35.05 0.37
N LEU A 409 1.56 -35.59 1.50
CA LEU A 409 2.18 -35.34 2.80
C LEU A 409 3.63 -35.85 2.86
N ASN A 410 3.90 -37.03 2.30
CA ASN A 410 5.24 -37.60 2.22
C ASN A 410 6.14 -36.81 1.27
N GLU A 411 5.60 -36.25 0.19
CA GLU A 411 6.34 -35.33 -0.66
C GLU A 411 6.74 -34.05 0.08
N LEU A 412 5.81 -33.42 0.82
CA LEU A 412 6.11 -32.22 1.61
C LEU A 412 7.19 -32.47 2.66
N LYS A 413 7.22 -33.66 3.28
CA LYS A 413 8.29 -34.07 4.22
C LYS A 413 9.68 -34.05 3.58
N LYS A 414 9.81 -34.33 2.27
CA LYS A 414 11.10 -34.29 1.58
C LYS A 414 11.65 -32.86 1.49
N PHE A 415 10.78 -31.86 1.31
CA PHE A 415 11.19 -30.45 1.23
C PHE A 415 11.53 -29.84 2.60
N ARG A 416 10.90 -30.35 3.68
CA ARG A 416 11.09 -29.88 5.07
C ARG A 416 12.55 -29.85 5.53
N THR A 417 13.41 -30.71 5.00
CA THR A 417 14.82 -30.77 5.42
C THR A 417 15.63 -29.56 4.95
N ASN A 418 15.33 -29.05 3.76
CA ASN A 418 16.16 -28.07 3.05
C ASN A 418 15.49 -26.71 2.83
N ASP A 419 14.19 -26.58 3.11
CA ASP A 419 13.46 -25.33 2.97
C ASP A 419 12.83 -24.85 4.28
N LEU A 420 13.23 -23.65 4.72
CA LEU A 420 12.78 -23.07 5.98
C LEU A 420 11.27 -22.79 6.01
N ILE A 421 10.67 -22.35 4.90
CA ILE A 421 9.23 -22.05 4.85
C ILE A 421 8.44 -23.33 4.93
N VAL A 422 8.88 -24.39 4.24
CA VAL A 422 8.24 -25.69 4.37
C VAL A 422 8.38 -26.21 5.80
N LYS A 423 9.58 -26.11 6.39
CA LYS A 423 9.87 -26.62 7.73
C LYS A 423 9.07 -25.94 8.84
N TYR A 424 8.96 -24.62 8.81
CA TYR A 424 8.41 -23.84 9.91
C TYR A 424 6.99 -23.33 9.67
N ASP A 425 6.54 -23.20 8.42
CA ASP A 425 5.21 -22.69 8.10
C ASP A 425 4.30 -23.77 7.52
N LEU A 426 4.61 -24.29 6.32
CA LEU A 426 3.67 -25.13 5.56
C LEU A 426 3.44 -26.50 6.22
N TYR A 427 4.50 -27.20 6.59
CA TYR A 427 4.38 -28.54 7.17
C TYR A 427 3.67 -28.54 8.53
N PRO A 428 4.06 -27.68 9.52
CA PRO A 428 3.33 -27.60 10.79
C PRO A 428 1.89 -27.11 10.64
N PHE A 429 1.59 -26.32 9.60
CA PHE A 429 0.22 -25.95 9.27
C PHE A 429 -0.60 -27.16 8.82
N ILE A 430 -0.08 -27.96 7.88
CA ILE A 430 -0.77 -29.17 7.41
C ILE A 430 -1.00 -30.17 8.54
N GLU A 431 0.00 -30.42 9.39
CA GLU A 431 -0.17 -31.34 10.54
C GLU A 431 -1.34 -30.95 11.46
N ARG A 432 -1.59 -29.64 11.63
CA ARG A 432 -2.72 -29.15 12.45
C ARG A 432 -4.09 -29.38 11.80
N ILE A 433 -4.19 -29.26 10.47
CA ILE A 433 -5.45 -29.38 9.74
C ILE A 433 -5.71 -30.80 9.19
N ASN A 434 -4.73 -31.70 9.28
CA ASN A 434 -4.84 -33.08 8.82
C ASN A 434 -5.68 -33.94 9.77
N ASN A 435 -6.98 -33.63 9.87
CA ASN A 435 -7.96 -34.40 10.62
C ASN A 435 -9.31 -34.44 9.91
N LYS A 436 -10.13 -35.46 10.19
CA LYS A 436 -11.42 -35.67 9.53
C LYS A 436 -12.43 -34.55 9.81
N LYS A 437 -12.40 -33.96 11.01
CA LYS A 437 -13.32 -32.87 11.40
C LYS A 437 -13.13 -31.65 10.51
N TYR A 438 -11.88 -31.25 10.28
CA TYR A 438 -11.53 -30.15 9.37
C TYR A 438 -11.91 -30.47 7.92
N SER A 439 -11.51 -31.64 7.40
CA SER A 439 -11.79 -32.05 6.02
C SER A 439 -13.30 -32.05 5.71
N ASN A 440 -14.12 -32.65 6.57
CA ASN A 440 -15.58 -32.66 6.40
C ASN A 440 -16.17 -31.25 6.35
N LEU A 441 -15.66 -30.35 7.19
CA LEU A 441 -16.15 -28.98 7.23
C LEU A 441 -15.74 -28.17 6.00
N ALA A 442 -14.48 -28.30 5.56
CA ALA A 442 -13.98 -27.67 4.35
C ALA A 442 -14.78 -28.13 3.11
N GLN A 443 -15.10 -29.42 3.01
CA GLN A 443 -15.92 -29.96 1.93
C GLN A 443 -17.37 -29.44 1.97
N LYS A 444 -17.95 -29.25 3.16
CA LYS A 444 -19.26 -28.59 3.30
C LYS A 444 -19.24 -27.15 2.77
N ILE A 445 -18.22 -26.37 3.14
CA ILE A 445 -18.05 -25.00 2.63
C ILE A 445 -17.91 -25.01 1.11
N HIS A 446 -17.08 -25.90 0.57
CA HIS A 446 -16.88 -26.04 -0.87
C HIS A 446 -18.18 -26.37 -1.61
N ASN A 447 -18.95 -27.33 -1.12
CA ASN A 447 -20.24 -27.72 -1.72
C ASN A 447 -21.28 -26.59 -1.64
N ALA A 448 -21.40 -25.92 -0.50
CA ALA A 448 -22.31 -24.79 -0.34
C ALA A 448 -21.93 -23.60 -1.24
N SER A 449 -20.63 -23.30 -1.36
CA SER A 449 -20.11 -22.29 -2.29
C SER A 449 -20.45 -22.63 -3.74
N LYS A 450 -20.13 -23.85 -4.18
CA LYS A 450 -20.37 -24.31 -5.56
C LYS A 450 -21.85 -24.26 -5.95
N ASN A 451 -22.74 -24.52 -5.00
CA ASN A 451 -24.19 -24.52 -5.22
C ASN A 451 -24.86 -23.15 -4.97
N GLY A 452 -24.11 -22.11 -4.58
CA GLY A 452 -24.66 -20.78 -4.31
C GLY A 452 -25.59 -20.70 -3.09
N LEU A 453 -25.40 -21.58 -2.10
CA LEU A 453 -26.28 -21.71 -0.94
C LEU A 453 -25.90 -20.70 0.15
N ILE A 454 -26.30 -19.44 -0.01
CA ILE A 454 -25.97 -18.31 0.87
C ILE A 454 -26.37 -18.58 2.33
N ASP A 455 -27.60 -19.06 2.57
CA ASP A 455 -28.09 -19.36 3.92
C ASP A 455 -27.31 -20.50 4.60
N GLU A 456 -26.90 -21.50 3.83
CA GLU A 456 -26.09 -22.61 4.34
C GLU A 456 -24.67 -22.13 4.68
N LEU A 457 -24.05 -21.31 3.84
CA LEU A 457 -22.77 -20.68 4.11
C LEU A 457 -22.82 -19.81 5.39
N GLY A 458 -23.90 -19.04 5.58
CA GLY A 458 -24.14 -18.27 6.80
C GLY A 458 -24.22 -19.17 8.05
N LYS A 459 -24.99 -20.25 7.99
CA LYS A 459 -25.10 -21.23 9.09
C LYS A 459 -23.75 -21.90 9.40
N ILE A 460 -23.01 -22.32 8.38
CA ILE A 460 -21.67 -22.92 8.56
C ILE A 460 -20.73 -21.92 9.21
N ARG A 461 -20.71 -20.66 8.75
CA ARG A 461 -19.88 -19.61 9.34
C ARG A 461 -20.22 -19.38 10.81
N ASN A 462 -21.50 -19.29 11.16
CA ASN A 462 -21.93 -19.06 12.55
C ASN A 462 -21.59 -20.25 13.46
N MET A 463 -21.68 -21.48 12.95
CA MET A 463 -21.19 -22.67 13.67
C MET A 463 -19.67 -22.60 13.93
N ILE A 464 -18.88 -22.15 12.95
CA ILE A 464 -17.42 -22.01 13.08
C ILE A 464 -17.07 -20.89 14.06
N LEU A 465 -17.84 -19.80 14.07
CA LEU A 465 -17.66 -18.71 15.02
C LEU A 465 -17.78 -19.19 16.47
N ASN A 466 -18.64 -20.17 16.77
CA ASN A 466 -18.81 -20.68 18.12
C ASN A 466 -17.78 -21.76 18.52
N ASN A 467 -17.02 -22.33 17.57
CA ASN A 467 -16.11 -23.45 17.84
C ASN A 467 -14.63 -23.01 17.90
N ILE A 468 -14.14 -22.68 19.10
CA ILE A 468 -12.80 -22.11 19.30
C ILE A 468 -11.67 -23.13 19.02
N GLU A 469 -11.90 -24.41 19.25
CA GLU A 469 -10.88 -25.47 19.14
C GLU A 469 -10.57 -25.91 17.70
N LEU A 470 -11.31 -25.37 16.73
CA LEU A 470 -11.15 -25.77 15.33
C LEU A 470 -9.81 -25.28 14.75
N PRO A 471 -8.96 -26.16 14.20
CA PRO A 471 -7.72 -25.74 13.57
C PRO A 471 -8.03 -24.88 12.35
N ASN A 472 -7.22 -23.84 12.14
CA ASN A 472 -7.36 -22.89 11.04
C ASN A 472 -8.77 -22.24 10.92
N ARG A 473 -9.46 -22.08 12.06
CA ARG A 473 -10.78 -21.45 12.16
C ARG A 473 -10.89 -20.12 11.43
N ALA A 474 -9.87 -19.26 11.57
CA ALA A 474 -9.88 -17.92 10.98
C ALA A 474 -9.97 -17.97 9.45
N ASP A 475 -9.20 -18.86 8.80
CA ASP A 475 -9.24 -19.04 7.35
C ASP A 475 -10.59 -19.60 6.89
N LEU A 476 -11.18 -20.55 7.62
CA LEU A 476 -12.50 -21.09 7.27
C LEU A 476 -13.60 -20.02 7.34
N ILE A 477 -13.55 -19.16 8.36
CA ILE A 477 -14.44 -17.98 8.47
C ILE A 477 -14.20 -17.04 7.29
N HIS A 478 -12.94 -16.76 6.96
CA HIS A 478 -12.58 -15.91 5.82
C HIS A 478 -13.03 -16.51 4.50
N TRP A 479 -12.94 -17.84 4.34
CA TRP A 479 -13.43 -18.54 3.18
C TRP A 479 -14.94 -18.36 3.05
N CYS A 480 -15.73 -18.67 4.09
CA CYS A 480 -17.18 -18.42 4.07
C CYS A 480 -17.50 -16.95 3.72
N ASN A 481 -16.84 -15.99 4.37
CA ASN A 481 -17.05 -14.57 4.09
C ASN A 481 -16.68 -14.17 2.66
N ARG A 482 -15.61 -14.76 2.10
CA ARG A 482 -15.17 -14.52 0.73
C ARG A 482 -16.16 -15.07 -0.28
N GLU A 483 -16.68 -16.27 -0.06
CA GLU A 483 -17.71 -16.86 -0.94
C GLU A 483 -19.02 -16.08 -0.85
N LEU A 484 -19.45 -15.73 0.36
CA LEU A 484 -20.59 -14.83 0.57
C LEU A 484 -20.38 -13.50 -0.17
N TYR A 485 -19.20 -12.89 -0.02
CA TYR A 485 -18.84 -11.67 -0.75
C TYR A 485 -18.92 -11.87 -2.27
N HIS A 486 -18.30 -12.91 -2.83
CA HIS A 486 -18.34 -13.15 -4.27
C HIS A 486 -19.76 -13.36 -4.82
N GLN A 487 -20.65 -13.95 -4.03
CA GLN A 487 -22.02 -14.23 -4.42
C GLN A 487 -22.97 -13.03 -4.24
N THR A 488 -22.64 -12.09 -3.35
CA THR A 488 -23.56 -10.99 -2.95
C THR A 488 -23.04 -9.59 -3.24
N VAL A 489 -21.75 -9.43 -3.57
CA VAL A 489 -21.14 -8.11 -3.77
C VAL A 489 -21.91 -7.33 -4.82
N THR A 490 -22.36 -6.15 -4.41
CA THR A 490 -23.04 -5.20 -5.26
C THR A 490 -22.48 -3.82 -4.98
N ASN A 491 -22.17 -3.10 -6.06
CA ASN A 491 -21.69 -1.73 -5.98
C ASN A 491 -22.83 -0.81 -6.40
N TYR A 492 -22.83 0.37 -5.81
CA TYR A 492 -23.80 1.41 -6.06
C TYR A 492 -23.10 2.76 -6.08
N ILE A 493 -23.55 3.66 -6.95
CA ILE A 493 -23.00 5.02 -7.09
C ILE A 493 -24.16 6.01 -7.15
N PHE A 494 -24.02 7.13 -6.45
CA PHE A 494 -24.98 8.23 -6.47
C PHE A 494 -24.27 9.57 -6.16
N LYS A 495 -24.97 10.68 -6.39
CA LYS A 495 -24.48 12.02 -6.03
C LYS A 495 -24.69 12.31 -4.55
N TYR A 496 -23.75 12.98 -3.92
CA TYR A 496 -23.82 13.34 -2.50
C TYR A 496 -25.13 14.06 -2.15
N SER A 497 -25.74 14.83 -3.05
CA SER A 497 -27.06 15.44 -2.82
C SER A 497 -28.13 14.48 -2.27
N TYR A 498 -28.05 13.19 -2.58
CA TYR A 498 -29.02 12.17 -2.18
C TYR A 498 -28.62 11.36 -0.95
N TRP A 499 -27.55 11.75 -0.23
CA TRP A 499 -27.03 10.94 0.89
C TRP A 499 -28.04 10.79 2.03
N LYS A 500 -28.92 11.78 2.25
CA LYS A 500 -29.87 11.79 3.37
C LYS A 500 -31.02 10.82 3.14
N GLU A 501 -31.51 10.75 1.92
CA GLU A 501 -32.55 9.84 1.44
C GLU A 501 -32.06 8.41 1.61
N ILE A 502 -30.87 8.12 1.09
CA ILE A 502 -30.27 6.79 1.16
C ILE A 502 -29.96 6.41 2.61
N TRP A 503 -29.43 7.33 3.42
CA TRP A 503 -29.23 7.09 4.85
C TRP A 503 -30.55 6.75 5.56
N ALA A 504 -31.63 7.48 5.28
CA ALA A 504 -32.94 7.23 5.89
C ALA A 504 -33.48 5.84 5.50
N ASP A 505 -33.40 5.46 4.23
CA ASP A 505 -33.83 4.15 3.75
C ASP A 505 -33.10 3.00 4.47
N ILE A 506 -31.78 3.15 4.66
CA ILE A 506 -30.98 2.14 5.35
C ILE A 506 -31.28 2.12 6.86
N ALA A 507 -31.45 3.30 7.48
CA ALA A 507 -31.68 3.42 8.91
C ALA A 507 -33.05 2.87 9.35
N ILE A 508 -34.05 2.89 8.46
CA ILE A 508 -35.37 2.29 8.70
C ILE A 508 -35.26 0.77 8.89
N GLU A 509 -34.53 0.09 8.00
CA GLU A 509 -34.38 -1.37 8.05
C GLU A 509 -33.31 -1.82 9.06
N PHE A 510 -32.24 -1.02 9.22
CA PHE A 510 -31.13 -1.31 10.12
C PHE A 510 -30.92 -0.18 11.16
N PRO A 511 -31.80 -0.03 12.16
CA PRO A 511 -31.71 1.05 13.15
C PRO A 511 -30.41 1.04 13.97
N ASN A 512 -29.84 -0.14 14.17
CA ASN A 512 -28.56 -0.33 14.87
C ASN A 512 -27.35 0.24 14.10
N LEU A 513 -27.50 0.52 12.80
CA LEU A 513 -26.43 1.07 11.96
C LEU A 513 -26.56 2.58 11.71
N ASP A 514 -27.64 3.21 12.17
CA ASP A 514 -27.97 4.62 11.91
C ASP A 514 -26.77 5.55 12.16
N ALA A 515 -26.26 5.59 13.40
CA ALA A 515 -25.15 6.48 13.77
C ALA A 515 -23.87 6.21 12.96
N LEU A 516 -23.60 4.93 12.64
CA LEU A 516 -22.39 4.54 11.91
C LEU A 516 -22.43 4.97 10.45
N ILE A 517 -23.59 4.82 9.80
CA ILE A 517 -23.84 5.21 8.41
C ILE A 517 -23.87 6.73 8.30
N LYS A 518 -24.55 7.41 9.22
CA LYS A 518 -24.58 8.88 9.27
C LYS A 518 -23.17 9.46 9.34
N ASP A 519 -22.35 8.95 10.26
CA ASP A 519 -20.95 9.36 10.38
C ASP A 519 -20.15 9.09 9.08
N ALA A 520 -20.44 8.00 8.37
CA ALA A 520 -19.78 7.69 7.10
C ALA A 520 -19.97 8.81 6.06
N PHE A 521 -21.16 9.41 5.98
CA PHE A 521 -21.50 10.47 5.02
C PHE A 521 -21.03 11.88 5.43
N GLN A 522 -20.59 12.11 6.66
CA GLN A 522 -20.32 13.47 7.15
C GLN A 522 -19.08 14.13 6.54
N LYS A 523 -18.10 13.35 6.11
CA LYS A 523 -16.81 13.87 5.63
C LYS A 523 -16.23 13.00 4.53
N ARG A 524 -15.18 13.52 3.89
CA ARG A 524 -14.36 12.81 2.92
C ARG A 524 -13.68 11.61 3.57
N GLN A 525 -14.18 10.42 3.33
CA GLN A 525 -13.61 9.19 3.86
C GLN A 525 -14.10 7.95 3.12
N THR A 526 -13.39 6.86 3.33
CA THR A 526 -13.87 5.51 3.06
C THR A 526 -14.10 4.85 4.39
N LYS A 527 -15.33 4.44 4.69
CA LYS A 527 -15.69 3.80 5.96
C LYS A 527 -16.30 2.43 5.69
N GLN A 528 -15.76 1.42 6.38
CA GLN A 528 -16.29 0.07 6.36
C GLN A 528 -17.10 -0.17 7.63
N ILE A 529 -18.35 -0.56 7.47
CA ILE A 529 -19.29 -0.90 8.53
C ILE A 529 -19.55 -2.40 8.41
N ARG A 530 -19.24 -3.14 9.48
CA ARG A 530 -19.32 -4.60 9.46
C ARG A 530 -20.16 -5.10 10.63
N THR A 531 -21.19 -5.88 10.32
CA THR A 531 -21.93 -6.70 11.28
C THR A 531 -21.56 -8.18 11.06
N GLU A 532 -22.27 -9.10 11.72
CA GLU A 532 -22.10 -10.54 11.50
C GLU A 532 -22.42 -10.91 10.05
N ASP A 533 -23.58 -10.51 9.53
CA ASP A 533 -24.10 -10.91 8.20
C ASP A 533 -24.02 -9.82 7.11
N LEU A 534 -23.46 -8.65 7.41
CA LEU A 534 -23.44 -7.52 6.48
C LEU A 534 -22.10 -6.77 6.52
N LEU A 535 -21.56 -6.46 5.35
CA LEU A 535 -20.44 -5.54 5.15
C LEU A 535 -20.91 -4.45 4.18
N ILE A 536 -20.88 -3.20 4.66
CA ILE A 536 -21.12 -1.99 3.88
C ILE A 536 -19.81 -1.21 3.81
N GLU A 537 -19.32 -0.90 2.62
CA GLU A 537 -18.22 0.04 2.41
C GLU A 537 -18.76 1.30 1.74
N ILE A 538 -18.62 2.44 2.41
CA ILE A 538 -19.09 3.74 1.93
C ILE A 538 -17.88 4.61 1.63
N ASN A 539 -17.73 5.04 0.38
CA ASN A 539 -16.68 5.95 -0.06
C ASN A 539 -17.27 7.29 -0.48
N VAL A 540 -17.03 8.32 0.33
CA VAL A 540 -17.44 9.71 0.06
C VAL A 540 -16.26 10.48 -0.50
N THR A 541 -16.30 10.79 -1.80
CA THR A 541 -15.21 11.52 -2.49
C THR A 541 -15.16 13.00 -2.11
N GLY A 542 -16.30 13.57 -1.72
CA GLY A 542 -16.46 14.97 -1.34
C GLY A 542 -17.83 15.24 -0.74
N THR A 543 -17.97 16.38 -0.08
CA THR A 543 -19.22 16.82 0.58
C THR A 543 -19.94 17.92 -0.20
N LYS A 544 -19.59 18.12 -1.48
CA LYS A 544 -20.33 19.00 -2.40
C LYS A 544 -21.46 18.20 -3.04
N GLU A 545 -22.56 18.84 -3.43
CA GLU A 545 -23.75 18.17 -3.99
C GLU A 545 -23.43 17.22 -5.17
N GLU A 546 -22.50 17.65 -6.04
CA GLU A 546 -22.07 16.90 -7.23
C GLU A 546 -20.96 15.88 -6.96
N SER A 547 -20.45 15.77 -5.73
CA SER A 547 -19.45 14.76 -5.37
C SER A 547 -20.07 13.36 -5.43
N LEU A 548 -19.28 12.37 -5.85
CA LEU A 548 -19.74 10.99 -5.94
C LEU A 548 -19.62 10.27 -4.61
N VAL A 549 -20.59 9.41 -4.34
CA VAL A 549 -20.58 8.48 -3.23
C VAL A 549 -20.73 7.07 -3.76
N ASN A 550 -19.81 6.19 -3.39
CA ASN A 550 -19.87 4.77 -3.71
C ASN A 550 -20.30 3.98 -2.48
N ILE A 551 -21.24 3.07 -2.63
CA ILE A 551 -21.63 2.10 -1.60
C ILE A 551 -21.41 0.69 -2.16
N GLN A 552 -20.60 -0.11 -1.49
CA GLN A 552 -20.47 -1.53 -1.75
C GLN A 552 -21.12 -2.32 -0.62
N ILE A 553 -21.94 -3.30 -0.99
CA ILE A 553 -22.65 -4.17 -0.05
C ILE A 553 -22.30 -5.62 -0.36
N SER A 554 -22.03 -6.38 0.70
CA SER A 554 -21.76 -7.81 0.62
C SER A 554 -22.07 -8.50 1.95
N GLY A 555 -22.33 -9.81 1.93
CA GLY A 555 -22.62 -10.56 3.14
C GLY A 555 -23.58 -11.73 2.93
N GLY A 556 -24.35 -12.03 3.97
CA GLY A 556 -25.39 -13.06 3.99
C GLY A 556 -26.78 -12.49 3.64
N SER A 557 -27.79 -12.95 4.37
CA SER A 557 -29.19 -12.59 4.15
C SER A 557 -29.47 -11.08 4.30
N ASP A 558 -28.85 -10.43 5.28
CA ASP A 558 -29.02 -8.98 5.49
C ASP A 558 -28.45 -8.14 4.34
N ALA A 559 -27.39 -8.62 3.66
CA ALA A 559 -26.88 -7.99 2.45
C ALA A 559 -27.89 -8.07 1.29
N LEU A 560 -28.60 -9.19 1.15
CA LEU A 560 -29.65 -9.34 0.14
C LEU A 560 -30.86 -8.42 0.42
N LYS A 561 -31.24 -8.26 1.70
CA LYS A 561 -32.29 -7.31 2.09
C LYS A 561 -31.89 -5.88 1.75
N LEU A 562 -30.70 -5.45 2.19
CA LEU A 562 -30.19 -4.10 1.92
C LEU A 562 -30.09 -3.82 0.41
N LYS A 563 -29.62 -4.80 -0.36
CA LYS A 563 -29.58 -4.74 -1.82
C LYS A 563 -30.96 -4.47 -2.41
N SER A 564 -32.00 -5.19 -1.96
CA SER A 564 -33.37 -4.98 -2.46
C SER A 564 -33.91 -3.57 -2.15
N ILE A 565 -33.54 -3.00 -1.00
CA ILE A 565 -33.90 -1.62 -0.63
C ILE A 565 -33.23 -0.62 -1.58
N LEU A 566 -31.92 -0.75 -1.80
CA LEU A 566 -31.20 0.18 -2.67
C LEU A 566 -31.57 0.04 -4.14
N GLU A 567 -31.90 -1.18 -4.62
CA GLU A 567 -32.39 -1.39 -5.99
C GLU A 567 -33.78 -0.78 -6.22
N ASN A 568 -34.56 -0.54 -5.17
CA ASN A 568 -35.85 0.15 -5.24
C ASN A 568 -35.73 1.68 -5.14
N SER A 569 -34.54 2.21 -4.85
CA SER A 569 -34.31 3.65 -4.73
C SER A 569 -34.07 4.29 -6.10
N GLU A 570 -34.80 5.35 -6.43
CA GLU A 570 -34.67 6.06 -7.71
C GLU A 570 -33.35 6.86 -7.83
N TYR A 571 -32.64 7.05 -6.71
CA TYR A 571 -31.46 7.92 -6.61
C TYR A 571 -30.13 7.19 -6.79
N ILE A 572 -30.16 5.85 -6.86
CA ILE A 572 -28.98 4.98 -6.85
C ILE A 572 -28.82 4.27 -8.19
N GLN A 573 -27.60 4.20 -8.68
CA GLN A 573 -27.22 3.39 -9.84
C GLN A 573 -26.30 2.25 -9.43
N LYS A 574 -26.42 1.10 -10.09
CA LYS A 574 -25.64 -0.11 -9.83
C LYS A 574 -24.38 -0.21 -10.68
#